data_AF-A0A938EPQ6-F1
#
_entry.id   AF-A0A938EPQ6-F1
#
_cell.length_a   1.000
_cell.length_b   1.000
_cell.length_c   1.000
_cell.angle_alpha   90.00
_cell.angle_beta   90.00
_cell.angle_gamma   90.00
#
_symmetry.space_group_name_H-M   'P 1'
#
loop_
_entity.id
_entity.type
_entity.pdbx_description
1 polymer ?
#
loop_
_entity_poly.entity_id
_entity_poly.type
_entity_poly.pdbx_seq_one_letter_code
_entity_poly.pdbx_strand_id
1 'polypeptide(L)'
;WLSRIGGFPVKRQSPDVWAVRMGRDLLARGETLLIFPEGGVTRTGRMSPGFSGAGYFATQPDMQVIPAAIWDSQMLKGPVRIRFGPAIPMDDIRESPRAGRNRRAVERIMWHLSCMVPLVGGPYQDPPTGAPGIPLVGKAAKDALRRGAEDALRREAEDAQRARRVTGADASPGGTGAGA
;
A
#
# COMPACT_ATOMS: atom_id res chain seq x y z
N TRP A 1 -14.84 13.17 18.15
CA TRP A 1 -15.37 13.32 16.78
C TRP A 1 -15.73 11.97 16.14
N LEU A 2 -15.00 10.87 16.40
CA LEU A 2 -15.07 9.64 15.59
C LEU A 2 -16.46 8.98 15.61
N SER A 3 -17.05 8.90 16.80
CA SER A 3 -18.42 8.39 16.98
C SER A 3 -19.49 9.26 16.34
N ARG A 4 -19.23 10.56 16.10
CA ARG A 4 -20.20 11.48 15.46
C ARG A 4 -20.31 11.26 13.95
N ILE A 5 -19.34 10.57 13.36
CA ILE A 5 -19.32 10.20 11.93
C ILE A 5 -19.49 8.69 11.71
N GLY A 6 -19.99 7.96 12.72
CA GLY A 6 -20.21 6.51 12.65
C GLY A 6 -18.97 5.63 12.81
N GLY A 7 -17.80 6.22 13.10
CA GLY A 7 -16.57 5.47 13.32
C GLY A 7 -16.45 4.93 14.75
N PHE A 8 -15.81 3.76 14.90
CA PHE A 8 -15.44 3.18 16.18
C PHE A 8 -13.94 2.90 16.25
N PRO A 9 -13.32 2.97 17.45
CA PRO A 9 -11.90 2.73 17.62
C PRO A 9 -11.55 1.26 17.32
N VAL A 10 -10.39 1.03 16.72
CA VAL A 10 -9.88 -0.31 16.41
C VAL A 10 -8.43 -0.40 16.84
N LYS A 11 -8.07 -1.47 17.56
CA LYS A 11 -6.68 -1.81 17.85
C LYS A 11 -6.01 -2.29 16.58
N ARG A 12 -4.98 -1.57 16.18
CA ARG A 12 -4.20 -1.91 14.99
C ARG A 12 -3.24 -3.05 15.32
N GLN A 13 -2.89 -3.83 14.30
CA GLN A 13 -1.81 -4.85 14.35
C GLN A 13 -1.98 -5.94 15.42
N SER A 14 -3.13 -6.00 16.07
CA SER A 14 -3.47 -7.00 17.09
C SER A 14 -4.93 -7.42 16.86
N PRO A 15 -5.31 -8.66 17.21
CA PRO A 15 -6.69 -9.07 17.16
C PRO A 15 -7.57 -8.16 18.04
N ASP A 16 -8.53 -7.49 17.43
CA ASP A 16 -9.52 -6.68 18.13
C ASP A 16 -10.89 -7.34 18.03
N VAL A 17 -11.14 -8.28 18.95
CA VAL A 17 -12.42 -9.01 19.01
C VAL A 17 -13.60 -8.06 19.20
N TRP A 18 -13.41 -6.95 19.93
CA TRP A 18 -14.46 -5.96 20.15
C TRP A 18 -14.82 -5.24 18.85
N ALA A 19 -13.83 -4.77 18.10
CA ALA A 19 -14.05 -4.11 16.82
C ALA A 19 -14.68 -5.06 15.78
N VAL A 20 -14.26 -6.33 15.76
CA VAL A 20 -14.85 -7.35 14.90
C VAL A 20 -16.33 -7.56 15.23
N ARG A 21 -16.65 -7.70 16.52
CA ARG A 21 -18.04 -7.87 16.98
C ARG A 21 -18.88 -6.63 16.66
N MET A 22 -18.35 -5.43 16.87
CA MET A 22 -19.02 -4.19 16.50
C MET A 22 -19.35 -4.14 15.01
N GLY A 23 -18.36 -4.42 14.15
CA GLY A 23 -18.56 -4.47 12.70
C GLY A 23 -19.61 -5.49 12.30
N ARG A 24 -19.60 -6.69 12.91
CA ARG A 24 -20.60 -7.72 12.66
C ARG A 24 -22.00 -7.26 13.08
N ASP A 25 -22.14 -6.67 14.25
CA ASP A 25 -23.43 -6.23 14.77
C ASP A 25 -24.00 -5.05 13.95
N LEU A 26 -23.16 -4.22 13.33
CA LEU A 26 -23.57 -3.18 12.37
C LEU A 26 -24.06 -3.79 11.06
N LEU A 27 -23.29 -4.71 10.48
CA LEU A 27 -23.66 -5.40 9.25
C LEU A 27 -24.96 -6.22 9.41
N ALA A 28 -25.16 -6.87 10.57
CA ALA A 28 -26.39 -7.59 10.89
C ALA A 28 -27.63 -6.69 10.97
N ARG A 29 -27.45 -5.37 11.19
CA ARG A 29 -28.52 -4.36 11.15
C ARG A 29 -28.76 -3.80 9.75
N GLY A 30 -28.07 -4.31 8.73
CA GLY A 30 -28.14 -3.81 7.36
C GLY A 30 -27.33 -2.52 7.14
N GLU A 31 -26.45 -2.15 8.08
CA GLU A 31 -25.57 -1.00 7.91
C GLU A 31 -24.36 -1.34 7.03
N THR A 32 -23.64 -0.31 6.57
CA THR A 32 -22.43 -0.46 5.75
C THR A 32 -21.18 -0.27 6.58
N LEU A 33 -20.18 -1.12 6.36
CA LEU A 33 -18.87 -1.01 7.00
C LEU A 33 -17.79 -0.56 5.99
N LEU A 34 -17.17 0.59 6.22
CA LEU A 34 -16.02 1.06 5.45
C LEU A 34 -14.73 0.55 6.07
N ILE A 35 -13.91 -0.17 5.29
CA ILE A 35 -12.63 -0.73 5.74
C ILE A 35 -11.54 -0.34 4.76
N PHE A 36 -10.42 0.17 5.29
CA PHE A 36 -9.17 0.25 4.55
C PHE A 36 -8.40 -1.07 4.76
N PRO A 37 -8.30 -1.96 3.75
CA PRO A 37 -7.71 -3.28 3.93
C PRO A 37 -6.24 -3.20 4.34
N GLU A 38 -5.53 -2.13 3.99
CA GLU A 38 -4.13 -1.89 4.38
C GLU A 38 -3.96 -1.52 5.86
N GLY A 39 -5.02 -1.16 6.59
CA GLY A 39 -4.97 -0.81 8.02
C GLY A 39 -4.18 0.45 8.37
N GLY A 40 -3.73 1.21 7.38
CA GLY A 40 -2.91 2.41 7.52
C GLY A 40 -3.11 3.40 6.38
N VAL A 41 -2.40 4.53 6.45
CA VAL A 41 -2.37 5.54 5.39
C VAL A 41 -0.98 5.55 4.78
N THR A 42 -0.90 5.32 3.48
CA THR A 42 0.37 5.31 2.75
C THR A 42 0.61 6.67 2.09
N ARG A 43 1.79 7.26 2.33
CA ARG A 43 2.18 8.56 1.75
C ARG A 43 3.04 8.43 0.49
N THR A 44 3.56 7.24 0.22
CA THR A 44 4.36 6.95 -0.97
C THR A 44 3.49 6.74 -2.21
N GLY A 45 2.17 6.64 -2.06
CA GLY A 45 1.26 6.23 -3.13
C GLY A 45 1.35 4.74 -3.47
N ARG A 46 2.14 3.95 -2.74
CA ARG A 46 2.24 2.50 -2.98
C ARG A 46 1.19 1.70 -2.21
N MET A 47 0.55 0.74 -2.86
CA MET A 47 -0.36 -0.18 -2.17
C MET A 47 0.41 -1.09 -1.21
N SER A 48 -0.13 -1.30 -0.02
CA SER A 48 0.45 -2.20 1.01
C SER A 48 -0.38 -3.46 1.14
N PRO A 49 0.20 -4.61 1.57
CA PRO A 49 -0.58 -5.85 1.69
C PRO A 49 -1.76 -5.68 2.64
N GLY A 50 -2.90 -6.28 2.27
CA GLY A 50 -4.12 -6.21 3.06
C GLY A 50 -4.08 -7.08 4.32
N PHE A 51 -4.72 -6.62 5.39
CA PHE A 51 -4.94 -7.39 6.61
C PHE A 51 -6.10 -8.38 6.41
N SER A 52 -5.91 -9.61 6.88
CA SER A 52 -6.92 -10.68 6.78
C SER A 52 -8.23 -10.37 7.52
N GLY A 53 -8.24 -9.41 8.45
CA GLY A 53 -9.45 -8.95 9.13
C GLY A 53 -10.50 -8.39 8.16
N ALA A 54 -10.10 -7.71 7.08
CA ALA A 54 -11.02 -7.28 6.04
C ALA A 54 -11.66 -8.48 5.32
N GLY A 55 -10.86 -9.52 5.07
CA GLY A 55 -11.32 -10.77 4.47
C GLY A 55 -12.33 -11.53 5.34
N TYR A 56 -12.25 -11.43 6.67
CA TYR A 56 -13.25 -12.02 7.56
C TYR A 56 -14.66 -11.50 7.23
N PHE A 57 -14.83 -10.18 7.11
CA PHE A 57 -16.11 -9.57 6.76
C PHE A 57 -16.57 -9.93 5.35
N ALA A 58 -15.65 -9.92 4.39
CA ALA A 58 -15.94 -10.27 2.99
C ALA A 58 -16.47 -11.70 2.80
N THR A 59 -16.11 -12.61 3.71
CA THR A 59 -16.52 -14.02 3.68
C THR A 59 -17.75 -14.32 4.52
N GLN A 60 -18.34 -13.33 5.20
CA GLN A 60 -19.60 -13.54 5.91
C GLN A 60 -20.74 -13.77 4.92
N PRO A 61 -21.71 -14.65 5.24
CA PRO A 61 -22.92 -14.84 4.44
C PRO A 61 -23.61 -13.51 4.12
N ASP A 62 -24.21 -13.42 2.94
CA ASP A 62 -25.05 -12.29 2.48
C ASP A 62 -24.35 -10.93 2.39
N MET A 63 -23.06 -10.84 2.70
CA MET A 63 -22.30 -9.59 2.58
C MET A 63 -21.87 -9.35 1.13
N GLN A 64 -22.00 -8.12 0.65
CA GLN A 64 -21.40 -7.71 -0.61
C GLN A 64 -20.19 -6.82 -0.36
N VAL A 65 -19.14 -7.00 -1.17
CA VAL A 65 -17.93 -6.18 -1.09
C VAL A 65 -17.89 -5.24 -2.29
N ILE A 66 -18.01 -3.94 -2.02
CA ILE A 66 -17.89 -2.88 -3.02
C ILE A 66 -16.49 -2.26 -2.90
N PRO A 67 -15.59 -2.41 -3.91
CA PRO A 67 -14.27 -1.80 -3.87
C PRO A 67 -14.39 -0.29 -4.13
N ALA A 68 -13.58 0.49 -3.41
CA ALA A 68 -13.47 1.93 -3.59
C ALA A 68 -11.99 2.32 -3.72
N ALA A 69 -11.59 2.77 -4.91
CA ALA A 69 -10.24 3.28 -5.15
C ALA A 69 -10.23 4.79 -4.87
N ILE A 70 -9.19 5.25 -4.17
CA ILE A 70 -8.99 6.64 -3.78
C ILE A 70 -7.59 7.07 -4.21
N TRP A 71 -7.49 8.23 -4.84
CA TRP A 71 -6.20 8.80 -5.25
C TRP A 71 -6.13 10.32 -5.00
N ASP A 72 -4.90 10.85 -5.00
CA ASP A 72 -4.48 12.21 -4.64
C ASP A 72 -4.67 12.61 -3.16
N SER A 73 -5.34 11.78 -2.36
CA SER A 73 -5.47 12.00 -0.91
C SER A 73 -4.12 12.07 -0.18
N GLN A 74 -3.08 11.43 -0.73
CA GLN A 74 -1.71 11.44 -0.21
C GLN A 74 -1.01 12.80 -0.37
N MET A 75 -1.45 13.62 -1.33
CA MET A 75 -0.78 14.89 -1.67
C MET A 75 -1.22 16.04 -0.75
N LEU A 76 -2.33 15.87 0.00
CA LEU A 76 -2.94 16.89 0.87
C LEU A 76 -3.19 18.25 0.18
N LYS A 77 -3.16 18.27 -1.15
CA LYS A 77 -3.35 19.43 -2.02
C LYS A 77 -4.08 18.96 -3.27
N GLY A 78 -5.08 19.72 -3.69
CA GLY A 78 -5.91 19.38 -4.84
C GLY A 78 -7.09 18.45 -4.53
N PRO A 79 -7.92 18.16 -5.54
CA PRO A 79 -9.11 17.33 -5.36
C PRO A 79 -8.75 15.86 -5.15
N VAL A 80 -9.43 15.22 -4.19
CA VAL A 80 -9.36 13.75 -4.02
C VAL A 80 -10.28 13.10 -5.03
N ARG A 81 -9.77 12.09 -5.74
CA ARG A 81 -10.55 11.30 -6.70
C ARG A 81 -10.93 9.97 -6.08
N ILE A 82 -12.22 9.62 -6.17
CA ILE A 82 -12.77 8.36 -5.64
C ILE A 82 -13.60 7.69 -6.71
N ARG A 83 -13.45 6.37 -6.86
CA ARG A 83 -14.30 5.56 -7.74
C ARG A 83 -14.72 4.29 -7.02
N PHE A 84 -16.02 4.01 -7.04
CA PHE A 84 -16.59 2.73 -6.62
C PHE A 84 -16.64 1.77 -7.80
N GLY A 85 -16.30 0.50 -7.55
CA GLY A 85 -16.33 -0.56 -8.54
C GLY A 85 -17.55 -1.47 -8.38
N PRO A 86 -17.73 -2.44 -9.28
CA PRO A 86 -18.76 -3.46 -9.14
C PRO A 86 -18.51 -4.34 -7.92
N ALA A 87 -19.57 -4.97 -7.40
CA ALA A 87 -19.46 -5.93 -6.32
C ALA A 87 -18.49 -7.07 -6.68
N ILE A 88 -17.62 -7.41 -5.75
CA ILE A 88 -16.65 -8.50 -5.93
C ILE A 88 -17.33 -9.82 -5.58
N PRO A 89 -17.34 -10.82 -6.48
CA PRO A 89 -17.86 -12.15 -6.18
C PRO A 89 -16.97 -12.84 -5.12
N MET A 90 -17.60 -13.37 -4.08
CA MET A 90 -16.93 -14.00 -2.94
C MET A 90 -17.39 -15.45 -2.69
N ASP A 91 -18.35 -15.96 -3.45
CA ASP A 91 -19.02 -17.24 -3.18
C ASP A 91 -18.05 -18.43 -3.24
N ASP A 92 -17.21 -18.48 -4.27
CA ASP A 92 -16.15 -19.50 -4.41
C ASP A 92 -15.16 -19.46 -3.23
N ILE A 93 -14.84 -18.28 -2.70
CA ILE A 93 -13.98 -18.15 -1.52
C ILE A 93 -14.73 -18.61 -0.27
N ARG A 94 -16.03 -18.32 -0.13
CA ARG A 94 -16.84 -18.77 1.02
C ARG A 94 -16.94 -20.29 1.08
N GLU A 95 -17.08 -20.92 -0.08
CA GLU A 95 -17.13 -22.38 -0.23
C GLU A 95 -15.76 -23.05 -0.01
N SER A 96 -14.66 -22.32 -0.23
CA SER A 96 -13.30 -22.85 -0.04
C SER A 96 -12.98 -23.23 1.42
N PRO A 97 -11.99 -24.11 1.69
CA PRO A 97 -11.60 -24.49 3.05
C PRO A 97 -11.30 -23.29 3.96
N ARG A 98 -11.65 -23.40 5.26
CA ARG A 98 -11.47 -22.29 6.24
C ARG A 98 -10.02 -21.79 6.32
N ALA A 99 -9.05 -22.69 6.20
CA ALA A 99 -7.63 -22.33 6.20
C ALA A 99 -7.31 -21.39 5.03
N GLY A 100 -6.77 -20.21 5.35
CA GLY A 100 -6.38 -19.20 4.36
C GLY A 100 -7.55 -18.48 3.68
N ARG A 101 -8.81 -18.77 4.03
CA ARG A 101 -9.99 -18.18 3.37
C ARG A 101 -9.98 -16.65 3.41
N ASN A 102 -9.79 -16.08 4.59
CA ASN A 102 -9.77 -14.63 4.78
C ASN A 102 -8.59 -13.97 4.05
N ARG A 103 -7.47 -14.69 3.89
CA ARG A 103 -6.31 -14.22 3.12
C ARG A 103 -6.66 -14.14 1.64
N ARG A 104 -7.22 -15.21 1.07
CA ARG A 104 -7.69 -15.21 -0.33
C ARG A 104 -8.71 -14.10 -0.61
N ALA A 105 -9.64 -13.89 0.33
CA ALA A 105 -10.64 -12.83 0.21
C ALA A 105 -10.00 -11.44 0.14
N VAL A 106 -9.06 -11.13 1.05
CA VAL A 106 -8.40 -9.81 1.01
C VAL A 106 -7.50 -9.67 -0.21
N GLU A 107 -6.81 -10.72 -0.64
CA GLU A 107 -6.00 -10.69 -1.86
C GLU A 107 -6.84 -10.38 -3.11
N ARG A 108 -8.05 -10.97 -3.21
CA ARG A 108 -9.00 -10.61 -4.26
C ARG A 108 -9.44 -9.15 -4.17
N ILE A 109 -9.75 -8.65 -2.97
CA ILE A 109 -10.09 -7.23 -2.79
C ILE A 109 -8.95 -6.33 -3.27
N MET A 110 -7.72 -6.65 -2.88
CA MET A 110 -6.53 -5.89 -3.27
C MET A 110 -6.29 -5.93 -4.78
N TRP A 111 -6.52 -7.08 -5.43
CA TRP A 111 -6.49 -7.21 -6.89
C TRP A 111 -7.48 -6.26 -7.58
N HIS A 112 -8.75 -6.24 -7.15
CA HIS A 112 -9.73 -5.33 -7.74
C HIS A 112 -9.37 -3.86 -7.50
N LEU A 113 -8.88 -3.51 -6.31
CA LEU A 113 -8.41 -2.15 -6.02
C LEU A 113 -7.25 -1.76 -6.93
N SER A 114 -6.29 -2.64 -7.17
CA SER A 114 -5.12 -2.33 -8.00
C SER A 114 -5.49 -2.06 -9.47
N CYS A 115 -6.45 -2.81 -10.01
CA CYS A 115 -7.03 -2.53 -11.33
C CYS A 115 -7.77 -1.19 -11.39
N MET A 116 -8.30 -0.70 -10.26
CA MET A 116 -9.06 0.55 -10.20
C MET A 116 -8.20 1.79 -9.97
N VAL A 117 -6.98 1.66 -9.42
CA VAL A 117 -6.08 2.81 -9.17
C VAL A 117 -5.82 3.65 -10.44
N PRO A 118 -5.54 3.07 -11.62
CA PRO A 118 -5.42 3.83 -12.87
C PRO A 118 -6.67 4.65 -13.23
N LEU A 119 -7.86 4.13 -12.91
CA LEU A 119 -9.13 4.77 -13.24
C LEU A 119 -9.41 6.03 -12.41
N VAL A 120 -8.71 6.20 -11.29
CA VAL A 120 -8.73 7.40 -10.46
C VAL A 120 -7.47 8.25 -10.63
N GLY A 121 -6.64 7.93 -11.63
CA GLY A 121 -5.46 8.69 -12.04
C GLY A 121 -4.19 8.41 -11.23
N GLY A 122 -4.13 7.28 -10.52
CA GLY A 122 -2.88 6.75 -9.99
C GLY A 122 -2.14 5.88 -11.01
N PRO A 123 -0.88 5.51 -10.75
CA PRO A 123 -0.17 4.54 -11.57
C PRO A 123 -0.75 3.14 -11.36
N TYR A 124 -0.66 2.28 -12.38
CA TYR A 124 -0.90 0.85 -12.18
C TYR A 124 0.16 0.29 -11.21
N GLN A 125 -0.28 -0.59 -10.33
CA GLN A 125 0.55 -1.25 -9.34
C GLN A 125 0.08 -2.69 -9.24
N ASP A 126 1.01 -3.64 -9.15
CA ASP A 126 0.62 -5.01 -8.87
C ASP A 126 -0.03 -5.11 -7.49
N PRO A 127 -1.06 -5.95 -7.34
CA PRO A 127 -1.71 -6.10 -6.07
C PRO A 127 -0.73 -6.69 -5.06
N PRO A 128 -0.57 -6.05 -3.89
CA PRO A 128 0.39 -6.51 -2.90
C PRO A 128 -0.09 -7.85 -2.32
N THR A 129 0.74 -8.88 -2.46
CA THR A 129 0.49 -10.22 -1.94
C THR A 129 1.21 -10.47 -0.62
N GLY A 130 0.74 -11.48 0.12
CA GLY A 130 1.38 -11.89 1.38
C GLY A 130 0.78 -11.24 2.64
N ALA A 131 1.35 -11.61 3.78
CA ALA A 131 0.99 -10.97 5.05
C ALA A 131 1.51 -9.54 5.08
N PRO A 132 0.79 -8.57 5.67
CA PRO A 132 1.31 -7.22 5.91
C PRO A 132 2.63 -7.32 6.66
N GLY A 133 3.73 -7.19 5.93
CA GLY A 133 5.06 -7.09 6.49
C GLY A 133 5.28 -5.64 6.92
N ILE A 134 5.56 -5.45 8.21
CA ILE A 134 6.34 -4.33 8.79
C ILE A 134 5.55 -3.13 9.34
N PRO A 135 6.02 -2.49 10.44
CA PRO A 135 5.26 -1.55 11.25
C PRO A 135 4.95 -0.24 10.55
N LEU A 136 3.85 0.40 10.98
CA LEU A 136 3.49 1.76 10.65
C LEU A 136 4.60 2.70 11.11
N VAL A 137 5.55 3.00 10.23
CA VAL A 137 6.70 3.86 10.51
C VAL A 137 6.19 5.22 11.00
N GLY A 138 6.31 5.42 12.31
CA GLY A 138 6.13 6.71 12.97
C GLY A 138 7.19 7.69 12.48
N LYS A 139 6.90 8.99 12.63
CA LYS A 139 7.70 10.12 12.14
C LYS A 139 9.23 9.91 12.30
N ALA A 140 9.67 9.42 13.45
CA ALA A 140 11.08 9.16 13.76
C ALA A 140 11.77 8.14 12.83
N ALA A 141 11.11 7.05 12.46
CA ALA A 141 11.71 6.04 11.58
C ALA A 141 11.65 6.46 10.09
N LYS A 142 10.73 7.36 9.72
CA LYS A 142 10.74 8.06 8.43
C LYS A 142 11.93 9.01 8.31
N ASP A 143 12.19 9.74 9.38
CA ASP A 143 13.32 10.67 9.45
C ASP A 143 14.67 9.90 9.43
N ALA A 144 14.73 8.71 10.03
CA ALA A 144 15.91 7.85 10.00
C ALA A 144 16.15 7.22 8.62
N LEU A 145 15.11 6.74 7.94
CA LEU A 145 15.21 6.20 6.57
C LEU A 145 15.61 7.28 5.55
N ARG A 146 15.10 8.52 5.72
CA ARG A 146 15.48 9.66 4.89
C ARG A 146 16.96 10.00 5.07
N ARG A 147 17.45 10.08 6.31
CA ARG A 147 18.87 10.34 6.60
C ARG A 147 19.76 9.23 6.06
N GLY A 148 19.37 7.96 6.23
CA GLY A 148 20.14 6.82 5.71
C GLY A 148 20.21 6.79 4.18
N ALA A 149 19.15 7.19 3.48
CA ALA A 149 19.15 7.30 2.02
C ALA A 149 20.01 8.48 1.52
N GLU A 150 19.97 9.63 2.21
CA GLU A 150 20.79 10.80 1.91
C GLU A 150 22.30 10.50 2.12
N ASP A 151 22.65 9.77 3.18
CA ASP A 151 24.04 9.37 3.47
C ASP A 151 24.57 8.32 2.47
N ALA A 152 23.73 7.39 2.02
CA ALA A 152 24.10 6.38 1.02
C ALA A 152 24.40 7.01 -0.35
N LEU A 153 23.53 7.94 -0.81
CA LEU A 153 23.73 8.67 -2.06
C LEU A 153 24.98 9.55 -2.02
N ARG A 154 25.29 10.12 -0.86
CA ARG A 154 26.52 10.93 -0.66
C ARG A 154 27.77 10.08 -0.79
N ARG A 155 27.80 8.90 -0.17
CA ARG A 155 28.92 7.95 -0.27
C ARG A 155 29.11 7.44 -1.70
N GLU A 156 28.01 7.10 -2.37
CA GLU A 156 28.05 6.63 -3.76
C GLU A 156 28.54 7.72 -4.73
N ALA A 157 28.16 8.98 -4.50
CA ALA A 157 28.68 10.12 -5.26
C ALA A 157 30.18 10.37 -4.98
N GLU A 158 30.63 10.24 -3.73
CA GLU A 158 32.03 10.37 -3.34
C GLU A 158 32.88 9.23 -3.95
N ASP A 159 32.39 8.00 -3.94
CA ASP A 159 33.02 6.83 -4.54
C ASP A 159 33.08 6.94 -6.08
N ALA A 160 32.01 7.42 -6.72
CA ALA A 160 31.99 7.68 -8.16
C ALA A 160 32.96 8.80 -8.57
N GLN A 161 33.09 9.86 -7.75
CA GLN A 161 34.09 10.91 -7.98
C GLN A 161 35.52 10.41 -7.78
N ARG A 162 35.74 9.52 -6.79
CA ARG A 162 37.03 8.87 -6.55
C ARG A 162 37.43 7.95 -7.71
N ALA A 163 36.49 7.16 -8.22
CA ALA A 163 36.70 6.29 -9.38
C ALA A 163 37.02 7.09 -10.66
N ARG A 164 36.38 8.25 -10.86
CA ARG A 164 36.68 9.16 -11.99
C ARG A 164 38.07 9.81 -11.90
N ARG A 165 38.57 10.11 -10.69
CA ARG A 165 39.95 10.62 -10.51
C ARG A 165 41.02 9.57 -10.76
N VAL A 166 40.71 8.29 -10.54
CA VAL A 166 41.64 7.17 -10.81
C VAL A 166 41.67 6.81 -12.29
N THR A 167 40.54 6.94 -13.01
CA THR A 167 40.43 6.62 -14.44
C THR A 167 40.79 7.78 -15.39
N GLY A 168 40.85 9.02 -14.89
CA GLY A 168 41.20 10.21 -15.69
C GLY A 168 42.71 10.48 -15.86
N ALA A 169 43.59 9.57 -15.44
CA ALA A 169 45.04 9.76 -15.51
C ALA A 169 45.72 9.05 -16.71
N ASP A 170 44.98 8.39 -17.59
CA ASP A 170 45.57 7.66 -18.72
C ASP A 170 44.75 7.83 -20.01
N ALA A 171 44.89 8.99 -20.64
CA ALA A 171 44.47 9.23 -22.01
C ALA A 171 45.47 10.17 -22.69
N SER A 172 46.65 9.63 -23.03
CA SER A 172 47.53 10.22 -24.04
C SER A 172 47.05 9.78 -25.44
N PRO A 173 46.71 10.69 -26.35
CA PRO A 173 46.75 10.39 -27.77
C PRO A 173 48.15 10.69 -28.29
N GLY A 174 48.95 9.64 -28.48
CA GLY A 174 50.10 9.69 -29.36
C GLY A 174 49.62 9.98 -30.79
N GLY A 175 50.13 11.06 -31.37
CA GLY A 175 49.83 11.50 -32.73
C GLY A 175 51.02 12.24 -33.32
N THR A 176 51.96 11.46 -33.85
CA THR A 176 53.05 11.82 -34.76
C THR A 176 52.62 12.71 -35.93
N GLY A 177 53.50 13.64 -36.34
CA GLY A 177 53.62 14.01 -37.77
C GLY A 177 53.93 15.47 -38.10
N ALA A 178 55.20 15.71 -38.46
CA ALA A 178 55.69 16.51 -39.60
C ALA A 178 55.43 18.04 -39.70
N GLY A 179 56.54 18.78 -39.66
CA GLY A 179 57.06 19.43 -40.87
C GLY A 179 56.96 20.96 -40.98
N ALA A 180 58.14 21.54 -41.31
CA ALA A 180 58.44 22.91 -41.77
C ALA A 180 58.67 23.97 -40.68
#